data_AF-A0A661KTF2-F1
#
_entry.id   AF-A0A661KTF2-F1
#
_cell.length_a   1.000
_cell.length_b   1.000
_cell.length_c   1.000
_cell.angle_alpha   90.00
_cell.angle_beta   90.00
_cell.angle_gamma   90.00
#
_symmetry.space_group_name_H-M   'P 1'
#
loop_
_entity.id
_entity.type
_entity.pdbx_description
1 polymer ?
#
loop_
_entity_poly.entity_id
_entity_poly.type
_entity_poly.pdbx_seq_one_letter_code
_entity_poly.pdbx_strand_id
1 'polypeptide(L)'
;MQHNVDKNLQTRSNNFNFAAHWNPDTFDWKTQSWILAQYQSQHFDIWWDSNKFNWEGASSYLAEFCSQHFDKWWDEDKYNWSHSSWALAQHCRKHFCNWWNSTKFNWEHSWTLAEFCSEYFDIWWDENKFDWSMSWVLAQYCHRYFDTWWNAERYNWKEGSEYLVMFCSKYFDKWWDSNMFNWSTSSHLLPQYCCEFFDIWWNPDKFYWHDAWTLAHYCPELFDIWWDADKYGWYNGSAELAQYCSNDFDKWFDPDRYNWDRSSWALAQYCSQYFDKWWDPDKFSPAYIYYLEKYCAKYKDKWLGLKLYYDLST
;
A
#
# COMPACT_ATOMS: atom_id res chain seq x y z
N MET A 1 -0.28 11.64 -37.64
CA MET A 1 1.02 11.23 -38.22
C MET A 1 2.04 10.79 -37.16
N GLN A 2 2.01 11.32 -35.92
CA GLN A 2 2.81 10.84 -34.78
C GLN A 2 2.69 9.32 -34.53
N HIS A 3 1.47 8.79 -34.52
CA HIS A 3 1.19 7.38 -34.16
C HIS A 3 1.71 6.31 -35.14
N ASN A 4 2.14 6.67 -36.35
CA ASN A 4 2.66 5.71 -37.34
C ASN A 4 4.20 5.60 -37.33
N VAL A 5 4.90 6.51 -36.65
CA VAL A 5 6.36 6.43 -36.46
C VAL A 5 6.68 5.45 -35.31
N ASP A 6 5.87 5.48 -34.24
CA ASP A 6 6.04 4.66 -33.04
C ASP A 6 6.01 3.14 -33.32
N LYS A 7 5.16 2.68 -34.23
CA LYS A 7 5.06 1.25 -34.59
C LYS A 7 6.19 0.75 -35.49
N ASN A 8 6.82 1.61 -36.29
CA ASN A 8 7.88 1.22 -37.22
C ASN A 8 9.24 1.01 -36.53
N LEU A 9 9.47 1.64 -35.37
CA LEU A 9 10.68 1.42 -34.57
C LEU A 9 10.56 0.16 -33.68
N GLN A 10 9.37 -0.13 -33.14
CA GLN A 10 9.13 -1.33 -32.33
C GLN A 10 9.22 -2.65 -33.13
N THR A 11 8.85 -2.67 -34.41
CA THR A 11 8.81 -3.90 -35.21
C THR A 11 10.11 -4.23 -35.97
N ARG A 12 11.10 -3.33 -35.98
CA ARG A 12 12.36 -3.52 -36.72
C ARG A 12 13.56 -3.89 -35.83
N SER A 13 13.44 -3.84 -34.50
CA SER A 13 14.59 -3.94 -33.58
C SER A 13 15.28 -5.30 -33.51
N ASN A 14 14.68 -6.38 -34.05
CA ASN A 14 15.26 -7.73 -33.90
C ASN A 14 16.05 -8.24 -35.11
N ASN A 15 16.13 -7.49 -36.24
CA ASN A 15 16.90 -7.93 -37.42
C ASN A 15 17.52 -6.79 -38.26
N PHE A 16 17.43 -5.54 -37.82
CA PHE A 16 18.04 -4.41 -38.53
C PHE A 16 19.44 -4.14 -37.99
N ASN A 17 20.44 -4.10 -38.87
CA ASN A 17 21.79 -3.66 -38.50
C ASN A 17 21.75 -2.15 -38.22
N PHE A 18 21.39 -1.78 -36.98
CA PHE A 18 21.30 -0.39 -36.52
C PHE A 18 22.58 0.38 -36.85
N ALA A 19 23.74 -0.24 -36.62
CA ALA A 19 25.05 0.35 -36.90
C ALA A 19 25.24 0.73 -38.38
N ALA A 20 24.70 -0.06 -39.32
CA ALA A 20 24.84 0.21 -40.76
C ALA A 20 23.97 1.38 -41.26
N HIS A 21 22.95 1.77 -40.50
CA HIS A 21 21.98 2.81 -40.90
C HIS A 21 21.93 4.00 -39.95
N TRP A 22 22.69 3.96 -38.87
CA TRP A 22 22.79 5.06 -37.92
C TRP A 22 23.57 6.22 -38.53
N ASN A 23 22.93 7.39 -38.57
CA ASN A 23 23.57 8.64 -38.96
C ASN A 23 23.25 9.74 -37.92
N PRO A 24 24.22 10.10 -37.06
CA PRO A 24 24.01 11.06 -35.98
C PRO A 24 23.83 12.50 -36.49
N ASP A 25 24.10 12.80 -37.76
CA ASP A 25 23.93 14.16 -38.31
C ASP A 25 22.51 14.40 -38.83
N THR A 26 21.76 13.33 -39.10
CA THR A 26 20.37 13.40 -39.56
C THR A 26 19.34 13.15 -38.47
N PHE A 27 19.78 12.74 -37.28
CA PHE A 27 18.91 12.42 -36.16
C PHE A 27 18.43 13.69 -35.43
N ASP A 28 17.14 13.76 -35.08
CA ASP A 28 16.58 14.87 -34.31
C ASP A 28 16.88 14.69 -32.81
N TRP A 29 18.11 15.02 -32.45
CA TRP A 29 18.57 14.96 -31.06
C TRP A 29 17.70 15.75 -30.10
N LYS A 30 17.20 16.91 -30.52
CA LYS A 30 16.47 17.83 -29.66
C LYS A 30 15.15 17.23 -29.17
N THR A 31 14.43 16.50 -30.00
CA THR A 31 13.11 15.96 -29.59
C THR A 31 13.09 14.45 -29.42
N GLN A 32 14.10 13.72 -29.91
CA GLN A 32 14.06 12.26 -30.00
C GLN A 32 15.18 11.54 -29.24
N SER A 33 16.06 12.23 -28.52
CA SER A 33 17.14 11.57 -27.75
C SER A 33 16.63 10.45 -26.80
N TRP A 34 15.46 10.63 -26.20
CA TRP A 34 14.83 9.62 -25.34
C TRP A 34 14.50 8.31 -26.07
N ILE A 35 14.20 8.36 -27.38
CA ILE A 35 13.93 7.17 -28.20
C ILE A 35 15.17 6.28 -28.28
N LEU A 36 16.37 6.88 -28.39
CA LEU A 36 17.63 6.13 -28.43
C LEU A 36 17.88 5.43 -27.09
N ALA A 37 17.71 6.16 -25.98
CA ALA A 37 17.87 5.58 -24.65
C ALA A 37 16.86 4.44 -24.41
N GLN A 38 15.58 4.64 -24.71
CA GLN A 38 14.54 3.66 -24.44
C GLN A 38 14.59 2.42 -25.35
N TYR A 39 14.79 2.62 -26.66
CA TYR A 39 14.63 1.55 -27.64
C TYR A 39 15.92 1.06 -28.26
N GLN A 40 17.04 1.78 -28.05
CA GLN A 40 18.35 1.44 -28.61
C GLN A 40 19.43 1.36 -27.53
N SER A 41 19.07 1.15 -26.26
CA SER A 41 20.03 1.01 -25.15
C SER A 41 21.08 -0.08 -25.38
N GLN A 42 20.71 -1.18 -26.05
CA GLN A 42 21.64 -2.25 -26.44
C GLN A 42 22.72 -1.81 -27.43
N HIS A 43 22.52 -0.69 -28.11
CA HIS A 43 23.44 -0.08 -29.07
C HIS A 43 24.02 1.24 -28.54
N PHE A 44 24.01 1.45 -27.22
CA PHE A 44 24.46 2.68 -26.57
C PHE A 44 25.80 3.19 -27.11
N ASP A 45 26.80 2.31 -27.23
CA ASP A 45 28.14 2.66 -27.70
C ASP A 45 28.22 3.13 -29.16
N ILE A 46 27.17 2.89 -29.95
CA ILE A 46 27.11 3.30 -31.37
C ILE A 46 26.53 4.71 -31.49
N TRP A 47 25.47 5.01 -30.72
CA TRP A 47 24.76 6.28 -30.84
C TRP A 47 25.20 7.32 -29.82
N TRP A 48 25.82 6.94 -28.70
CA TRP A 48 26.11 7.88 -27.62
C TRP A 48 26.99 9.05 -28.06
N ASP A 49 26.46 10.26 -27.90
CA ASP A 49 27.18 11.52 -28.09
C ASP A 49 26.69 12.53 -27.04
N SER A 50 27.50 12.74 -26.01
CA SER A 50 27.20 13.65 -24.88
C SER A 50 27.01 15.11 -25.31
N ASN A 51 27.54 15.52 -26.47
CA ASN A 51 27.40 16.90 -26.96
C ASN A 51 26.14 17.09 -27.80
N LYS A 52 25.58 16.02 -28.37
CA LYS A 52 24.35 16.06 -29.14
C LYS A 52 23.12 15.69 -28.31
N PHE A 53 23.27 14.83 -27.30
CA PHE A 53 22.16 14.34 -26.49
C PHE A 53 21.33 15.47 -25.86
N ASN A 54 20.00 15.35 -25.93
CA ASN A 54 19.09 16.28 -25.26
C ASN A 54 19.00 15.96 -23.76
N TRP A 55 19.94 16.52 -23.00
CA TRP A 55 19.96 16.40 -21.55
C TRP A 55 18.67 16.91 -20.89
N GLU A 56 18.16 18.06 -21.33
CA GLU A 56 16.97 18.67 -20.73
C GLU A 56 15.74 17.75 -20.82
N GLY A 57 15.45 17.22 -22.01
CA GLY A 57 14.24 16.42 -22.22
C GLY A 57 14.39 14.92 -22.01
N ALA A 58 15.61 14.40 -21.87
CA ALA A 58 15.85 12.95 -21.92
C ALA A 58 16.82 12.39 -20.85
N SER A 59 17.26 13.20 -19.88
CA SER A 59 18.17 12.72 -18.81
C SER A 59 17.62 11.53 -18.02
N SER A 60 16.34 11.54 -17.65
CA SER A 60 15.70 10.42 -16.92
C SER A 60 15.79 9.10 -17.68
N TYR A 61 15.68 9.13 -19.02
CA TYR A 61 15.74 7.94 -19.86
C TYR A 61 17.14 7.31 -19.88
N LEU A 62 18.21 8.10 -19.71
CA LEU A 62 19.56 7.53 -19.53
C LEU A 62 19.66 6.75 -18.22
N ALA A 63 19.11 7.30 -17.13
CA ALA A 63 19.09 6.61 -15.85
C ALA A 63 18.24 5.33 -15.93
N GLU A 64 17.03 5.41 -16.48
CA GLU A 64 16.09 4.29 -16.56
C GLU A 64 16.56 3.17 -17.48
N PHE A 65 16.94 3.49 -18.72
CA PHE A 65 17.19 2.49 -19.77
C PHE A 65 18.67 2.26 -20.06
N CYS A 66 19.56 3.15 -19.60
CA CYS A 66 21.00 3.06 -19.83
C CYS A 66 21.82 3.07 -18.53
N SER A 67 21.23 2.71 -17.39
CA SER A 67 21.94 2.61 -16.09
C SER A 67 23.18 1.71 -16.14
N GLN A 68 23.17 0.65 -16.95
CA GLN A 68 24.34 -0.23 -17.15
C GLN A 68 25.54 0.47 -17.81
N HIS A 69 25.32 1.64 -18.42
CA HIS A 69 26.34 2.48 -19.05
C HIS A 69 26.60 3.77 -18.25
N PHE A 70 26.23 3.81 -16.96
CA PHE A 70 26.33 5.00 -16.11
C PHE A 70 27.68 5.70 -16.22
N ASP A 71 28.79 4.96 -16.11
CA ASP A 71 30.15 5.54 -16.14
C ASP A 71 30.51 6.21 -17.48
N LYS A 72 29.74 5.97 -18.56
CA LYS A 72 29.96 6.56 -19.89
C LYS A 72 29.13 7.83 -20.12
N TRP A 73 27.90 7.87 -19.62
CA TRP A 73 27.05 9.04 -19.80
C TRP A 73 27.06 9.99 -18.62
N TRP A 74 27.43 9.56 -17.42
CA TRP A 74 27.31 10.41 -16.25
C TRP A 74 28.10 11.71 -16.42
N ASP A 75 27.38 12.84 -16.36
CA ASP A 75 27.92 14.19 -16.43
C ASP A 75 27.07 15.06 -15.50
N GLU A 76 27.65 15.42 -14.36
CA GLU A 76 26.97 16.14 -13.28
C GLU A 76 26.51 17.55 -13.67
N ASP A 77 27.18 18.17 -14.64
CA ASP A 77 26.89 19.54 -15.08
C ASP A 77 25.87 19.56 -16.22
N LYS A 78 25.76 18.46 -16.98
CA LYS A 78 24.76 18.34 -18.05
C LYS A 78 23.45 17.69 -17.60
N TYR A 79 23.47 16.82 -16.59
CA TYR A 79 22.28 16.10 -16.17
C TYR A 79 21.12 17.03 -15.76
N ASN A 80 19.90 16.72 -16.20
CA ASN A 80 18.73 17.50 -15.81
C ASN A 80 18.27 17.17 -14.39
N TRP A 81 18.85 17.86 -13.42
CA TRP A 81 18.50 17.71 -12.01
C TRP A 81 17.05 18.08 -11.68
N SER A 82 16.50 19.15 -12.27
CA SER A 82 15.18 19.65 -11.89
C SER A 82 14.08 18.63 -12.17
N HIS A 83 14.13 17.96 -13.32
CA HIS A 83 13.05 17.04 -13.72
C HIS A 83 13.43 15.56 -13.62
N SER A 84 14.71 15.21 -13.52
CA SER A 84 15.15 13.81 -13.60
C SER A 84 15.84 13.26 -12.35
N SER A 85 16.00 14.04 -11.27
CA SER A 85 16.65 13.56 -10.03
C SER A 85 16.08 12.24 -9.50
N TRP A 86 14.76 12.03 -9.58
CA TRP A 86 14.09 10.80 -9.16
C TRP A 86 14.66 9.55 -9.86
N ALA A 87 15.02 9.67 -11.14
CA ALA A 87 15.45 8.55 -11.95
C ALA A 87 16.85 8.06 -11.52
N LEU A 88 17.71 8.95 -11.01
CA LEU A 88 19.00 8.57 -10.43
C LEU A 88 18.82 7.72 -9.17
N ALA A 89 17.93 8.13 -8.27
CA ALA A 89 17.64 7.38 -7.06
C ALA A 89 17.06 5.99 -7.37
N GLN A 90 16.10 5.93 -8.29
CA GLN A 90 15.40 4.69 -8.61
C GLN A 90 16.25 3.70 -9.43
N HIS A 91 16.94 4.19 -10.47
CA HIS A 91 17.60 3.32 -11.45
C HIS A 91 19.13 3.29 -11.33
N CYS A 92 19.73 4.29 -10.69
CA CYS A 92 21.18 4.42 -10.54
C CYS A 92 21.65 4.32 -9.07
N ARG A 93 20.87 3.70 -8.17
CA ARG A 93 21.25 3.55 -6.75
C ARG A 93 22.62 2.88 -6.50
N LYS A 94 23.05 1.99 -7.40
CA LYS A 94 24.39 1.34 -7.30
C LYS A 94 25.54 2.34 -7.47
N HIS A 95 25.27 3.49 -8.08
CA HIS A 95 26.22 4.57 -8.31
C HIS A 95 25.93 5.77 -7.40
N PHE A 96 25.20 5.59 -6.29
CA PHE A 96 24.78 6.67 -5.39
C PHE A 96 25.92 7.63 -5.03
N CYS A 97 27.06 7.10 -4.58
CA CYS A 97 28.22 7.92 -4.20
C CYS A 97 28.83 8.72 -5.37
N ASN A 98 28.56 8.36 -6.62
CA ASN A 98 29.09 9.06 -7.80
C ASN A 98 28.19 10.22 -8.23
N TRP A 99 26.86 10.05 -8.13
CA TRP A 99 25.93 11.11 -8.53
C TRP A 99 25.45 11.97 -7.37
N TRP A 100 25.52 11.51 -6.12
CA TRP A 100 24.93 12.26 -5.02
C TRP A 100 25.50 13.68 -4.89
N ASN A 101 24.63 14.68 -5.07
CA ASN A 101 24.93 16.08 -4.81
C ASN A 101 23.71 16.76 -4.17
N SER A 102 23.82 17.06 -2.86
CA SER A 102 22.74 17.66 -2.06
C SER A 102 22.35 19.10 -2.44
N THR A 103 23.16 19.76 -3.27
CA THR A 103 22.88 21.12 -3.77
C THR A 103 22.21 21.11 -5.13
N LYS A 104 22.43 20.07 -5.94
CA LYS A 104 21.84 19.93 -7.27
C LYS A 104 20.58 19.07 -7.27
N PHE A 105 20.50 18.04 -6.42
CA PHE A 105 19.33 17.14 -6.35
C PHE A 105 18.03 17.93 -6.16
N ASN A 106 17.01 17.62 -6.97
CA ASN A 106 15.68 18.21 -6.79
C ASN A 106 14.99 17.54 -5.59
N TRP A 107 14.90 18.28 -4.49
CA TRP A 107 14.31 17.84 -3.24
C TRP A 107 12.80 17.61 -3.27
N GLU A 108 12.07 18.09 -4.29
CA GLU A 108 10.68 17.67 -4.56
C GLU A 108 10.60 16.16 -4.87
N HIS A 109 11.71 15.56 -5.31
CA HIS A 109 11.84 14.12 -5.51
C HIS A 109 12.49 13.39 -4.32
N SER A 110 12.65 14.04 -3.17
CA SER A 110 13.34 13.45 -2.01
C SER A 110 12.68 12.19 -1.48
N TRP A 111 11.39 11.97 -1.76
CA TRP A 111 10.71 10.71 -1.47
C TRP A 111 11.38 9.50 -2.15
N THR A 112 11.97 9.68 -3.34
CA THR A 112 12.71 8.62 -4.03
C THR A 112 14.01 8.23 -3.33
N LEU A 113 14.63 9.14 -2.58
CA LEU A 113 15.80 8.83 -1.76
C LEU A 113 15.41 7.91 -0.60
N ALA A 114 14.27 8.19 0.04
CA ALA A 114 13.74 7.34 1.11
C ALA A 114 13.37 5.94 0.60
N GLU A 115 12.71 5.84 -0.55
CA GLU A 115 12.26 4.55 -1.09
C GLU A 115 13.42 3.71 -1.66
N PHE A 116 14.25 4.30 -2.51
CA PHE A 116 15.23 3.54 -3.29
C PHE A 116 16.67 3.61 -2.75
N CYS A 117 16.95 4.56 -1.87
CA CYS A 117 18.28 4.85 -1.33
C CYS A 117 18.29 4.92 0.21
N SER A 118 17.38 4.23 0.90
CA SER A 118 17.34 4.19 2.37
C SER A 118 18.60 3.63 3.01
N GLU A 119 19.38 2.80 2.29
CA GLU A 119 20.70 2.36 2.76
C GLU A 119 21.72 3.50 2.92
N TYR A 120 21.51 4.64 2.27
CA TYR A 120 22.38 5.83 2.31
C TYR A 120 21.78 6.97 3.14
N PHE A 121 20.80 6.67 4.00
CA PHE A 121 20.06 7.65 4.79
C PHE A 121 20.96 8.68 5.50
N ASP A 122 22.01 8.23 6.18
CA ASP A 122 22.93 9.11 6.91
C ASP A 122 23.71 10.10 6.02
N ILE A 123 23.73 9.88 4.70
CA ILE A 123 24.43 10.72 3.73
C ILE A 123 23.49 11.77 3.14
N TRP A 124 22.25 11.38 2.80
CA TRP A 124 21.32 12.28 2.13
C TRP A 124 20.34 12.96 3.07
N TRP A 125 20.14 12.47 4.29
CA TRP A 125 19.13 13.05 5.17
C TRP A 125 19.41 14.53 5.47
N ASP A 126 18.45 15.38 5.15
CA ASP A 126 18.42 16.80 5.51
C ASP A 126 16.98 17.19 5.82
N GLU A 127 16.69 17.34 7.10
CA GLU A 127 15.35 17.64 7.63
C GLU A 127 14.73 18.89 6.99
N ASN A 128 15.56 19.89 6.65
CA ASN A 128 15.10 21.17 6.13
C ASN A 128 14.90 21.19 4.61
N LYS A 129 15.42 20.17 3.92
CA LYS A 129 15.26 20.05 2.46
C LYS A 129 14.27 18.96 2.07
N PHE A 130 14.09 17.93 2.90
CA PHE A 130 13.15 16.86 2.62
C PHE A 130 11.72 17.39 2.36
N ASP A 131 11.04 16.84 1.36
CA ASP A 131 9.66 17.17 1.04
C ASP A 131 8.71 16.43 1.99
N TRP A 132 8.30 17.15 3.04
CA TRP A 132 7.41 16.65 4.08
C TRP A 132 6.00 16.34 3.60
N SER A 133 5.58 16.77 2.41
CA SER A 133 4.28 16.37 1.84
C SER A 133 4.19 14.85 1.68
N MET A 134 5.33 14.19 1.44
CA MET A 134 5.45 12.75 1.29
C MET A 134 6.06 12.07 2.52
N SER A 135 6.02 12.68 3.71
CA SER A 135 6.73 12.15 4.90
C SER A 135 6.36 10.71 5.29
N TRP A 136 5.23 10.19 4.83
CA TRP A 136 4.82 8.79 4.99
C TRP A 136 5.86 7.80 4.43
N VAL A 137 6.63 8.17 3.40
CA VAL A 137 7.70 7.29 2.86
C VAL A 137 8.82 7.06 3.88
N LEU A 138 9.06 8.00 4.79
CA LEU A 138 10.05 7.84 5.85
C LEU A 138 9.60 6.78 6.85
N ALA A 139 8.31 6.75 7.19
CA ALA A 139 7.75 5.70 8.03
C ALA A 139 7.84 4.33 7.34
N GLN A 140 7.52 4.23 6.05
CA GLN A 140 7.58 2.94 5.34
C GLN A 140 9.01 2.42 5.17
N TYR A 141 9.88 3.22 4.56
CA TYR A 141 11.18 2.77 4.06
C TYR A 141 12.34 3.13 4.97
N CYS A 142 12.17 4.15 5.83
CA CYS A 142 13.20 4.65 6.74
C CYS A 142 12.84 4.47 8.22
N HIS A 143 11.92 3.58 8.59
CA HIS A 143 11.52 3.33 9.99
C HIS A 143 12.70 2.96 10.92
N ARG A 144 13.79 2.42 10.37
CA ARG A 144 15.00 2.12 11.16
C ARG A 144 15.68 3.38 11.70
N TYR A 145 15.51 4.51 11.02
CA TYR A 145 16.06 5.82 11.37
C TYR A 145 15.02 6.75 12.02
N PHE A 146 13.94 6.19 12.57
CA PHE A 146 12.83 6.95 13.15
C PHE A 146 13.28 8.06 14.11
N ASP A 147 14.20 7.75 15.03
CA ASP A 147 14.69 8.74 16.01
C ASP A 147 15.45 9.91 15.38
N THR A 148 15.92 9.77 14.15
CA THR A 148 16.63 10.80 13.40
C THR A 148 15.68 11.69 12.60
N TRP A 149 14.68 11.10 11.94
CA TRP A 149 13.76 11.88 11.09
C TRP A 149 12.48 12.32 11.78
N TRP A 150 12.11 11.72 12.92
CA TRP A 150 10.80 12.01 13.52
C TRP A 150 10.65 13.49 13.89
N ASN A 151 9.66 14.15 13.30
CA ASN A 151 9.25 15.50 13.64
C ASN A 151 7.72 15.60 13.54
N ALA A 152 7.04 15.64 14.69
CA ALA A 152 5.59 15.67 14.78
C ALA A 152 4.95 16.92 14.13
N GLU A 153 5.65 18.06 14.14
CA GLU A 153 5.12 19.31 13.55
C GLU A 153 5.19 19.30 12.02
N ARG A 154 6.16 18.58 11.45
CA ARG A 154 6.38 18.51 10.00
C ARG A 154 5.74 17.29 9.34
N TYR A 155 5.50 16.23 10.09
CA TYR A 155 4.93 15.00 9.54
C TYR A 155 3.54 15.25 8.94
N ASN A 156 3.30 14.78 7.72
CA ASN A 156 1.98 14.80 7.08
C ASN A 156 1.07 13.74 7.72
N TRP A 157 0.45 14.07 8.85
CA TRP A 157 -0.48 13.19 9.56
C TRP A 157 -1.66 12.73 8.72
N LYS A 158 -2.16 13.59 7.83
CA LYS A 158 -3.34 13.30 7.02
C LYS A 158 -3.11 12.10 6.12
N GLU A 159 -1.95 12.02 5.48
CA GLU A 159 -1.62 10.92 4.56
C GLU A 159 -0.74 9.85 5.20
N GLY A 160 -0.05 10.18 6.30
CA GLY A 160 0.97 9.32 6.89
C GLY A 160 0.59 8.58 8.16
N SER A 161 -0.58 8.83 8.78
CA SER A 161 -0.93 8.20 10.06
C SER A 161 -0.95 6.66 9.98
N GLU A 162 -1.47 6.09 8.90
CA GLU A 162 -1.48 4.63 8.68
C GLU A 162 -0.07 4.03 8.62
N TYR A 163 0.88 4.75 8.03
CA TYR A 163 2.26 4.29 7.92
C TYR A 163 2.97 4.30 9.27
N LEU A 164 2.63 5.23 10.17
CA LEU A 164 3.12 5.19 11.55
C LEU A 164 2.61 3.96 12.28
N VAL A 165 1.32 3.63 12.12
CA VAL A 165 0.72 2.44 12.73
C VAL A 165 1.35 1.16 12.19
N MET A 166 1.49 1.03 10.86
CA MET A 166 1.97 -0.21 10.24
C MET A 166 3.48 -0.45 10.38
N PHE A 167 4.29 0.60 10.26
CA PHE A 167 5.75 0.47 10.15
C PHE A 167 6.51 1.02 11.38
N CYS A 168 5.86 1.85 12.19
CA CYS A 168 6.46 2.51 13.34
C CYS A 168 5.73 2.22 14.66
N SER A 169 4.94 1.13 14.75
CA SER A 169 4.22 0.75 15.97
C SER A 169 5.14 0.60 17.19
N LYS A 170 6.37 0.10 17.01
CA LYS A 170 7.37 0.02 18.09
C LYS A 170 7.80 1.36 18.70
N TYR A 171 7.46 2.49 18.06
CA TYR A 171 7.71 3.84 18.55
C TYR A 171 6.43 4.57 18.94
N PHE A 172 5.35 3.84 19.22
CA PHE A 172 4.03 4.38 19.55
C PHE A 172 4.09 5.54 20.56
N ASP A 173 4.82 5.36 21.67
CA ASP A 173 4.97 6.39 22.72
C ASP A 173 5.58 7.71 22.24
N LYS A 174 6.30 7.71 21.10
CA LYS A 174 6.95 8.90 20.54
C LYS A 174 6.08 9.64 19.54
N TRP A 175 5.30 8.91 18.73
CA TRP A 175 4.45 9.52 17.72
C TRP A 175 2.99 9.60 18.12
N TRP A 176 2.51 8.96 19.17
CA TRP A 176 1.09 8.99 19.45
C TRP A 176 0.62 10.40 19.85
N ASP A 177 -0.24 10.99 19.04
CA ASP A 177 -1.00 12.20 19.36
C ASP A 177 -2.43 12.07 18.82
N SER A 178 -3.39 11.89 19.72
CA SER A 178 -4.80 11.70 19.37
C SER A 178 -5.45 12.89 18.66
N ASN A 179 -4.87 14.10 18.73
CA ASN A 179 -5.38 15.29 18.07
C ASN A 179 -4.82 15.46 16.66
N MET A 180 -3.61 14.95 16.42
CA MET A 180 -2.96 14.99 15.11
C MET A 180 -3.29 13.76 14.25
N PHE A 181 -3.51 12.61 14.88
CA PHE A 181 -3.77 11.33 14.21
C PHE A 181 -4.99 11.39 13.27
N ASN A 182 -4.85 10.87 12.05
CA ASN A 182 -5.96 10.77 11.10
C ASN A 182 -6.88 9.59 11.43
N TRP A 183 -7.84 9.85 12.31
CA TRP A 183 -8.84 8.87 12.73
C TRP A 183 -9.68 8.30 11.57
N SER A 184 -10.06 9.14 10.60
CA SER A 184 -11.02 8.75 9.56
C SER A 184 -10.51 7.70 8.59
N THR A 185 -9.20 7.65 8.37
CA THR A 185 -8.59 6.70 7.42
C THR A 185 -7.68 5.69 8.11
N SER A 186 -7.14 5.97 9.30
CA SER A 186 -6.09 5.14 9.89
C SER A 186 -6.48 4.43 11.19
N SER A 187 -7.60 4.78 11.82
CA SER A 187 -7.96 4.19 13.13
C SER A 187 -8.24 2.70 13.10
N HIS A 188 -8.74 2.17 11.98
CA HIS A 188 -9.01 0.73 11.80
C HIS A 188 -7.74 -0.15 11.84
N LEU A 189 -6.55 0.44 11.72
CA LEU A 189 -5.28 -0.28 11.80
C LEU A 189 -4.76 -0.39 13.25
N LEU A 190 -5.23 0.46 14.16
CA LEU A 190 -4.78 0.47 15.56
C LEU A 190 -5.04 -0.87 16.27
N PRO A 191 -6.20 -1.55 16.09
CA PRO A 191 -6.41 -2.88 16.68
C PRO A 191 -5.37 -3.89 16.21
N GLN A 192 -4.98 -3.87 14.93
CA GLN A 192 -4.05 -4.86 14.40
C GLN A 192 -2.61 -4.66 14.88
N TYR A 193 -2.14 -3.41 14.87
CA TYR A 193 -0.71 -3.12 15.04
C TYR A 193 -0.36 -2.50 16.38
N CYS A 194 -1.35 -2.00 17.12
CA CYS A 194 -1.17 -1.24 18.36
C CYS A 194 -2.16 -1.69 19.45
N CYS A 195 -2.70 -2.92 19.41
CA CYS A 195 -3.62 -3.41 20.46
C CYS A 195 -2.99 -3.36 21.86
N GLU A 196 -1.67 -3.53 21.97
CA GLU A 196 -0.97 -3.44 23.26
C GLU A 196 -1.07 -2.06 23.93
N PHE A 197 -1.40 -1.00 23.17
CA PHE A 197 -1.59 0.37 23.64
C PHE A 197 -3.07 0.78 23.68
N PHE A 198 -4.00 -0.19 23.73
CA PHE A 198 -5.44 0.06 23.63
C PHE A 198 -5.96 1.09 24.62
N ASP A 199 -5.51 1.04 25.87
CA ASP A 199 -5.87 1.96 26.94
C ASP A 199 -5.45 3.42 26.67
N ILE A 200 -4.46 3.62 25.79
CA ILE A 200 -3.95 4.94 25.41
C ILE A 200 -4.70 5.50 24.21
N TRP A 201 -4.92 4.70 23.15
CA TRP A 201 -5.56 5.20 21.94
C TRP A 201 -7.07 5.08 21.92
N TRP A 202 -7.68 4.19 22.70
CA TRP A 202 -9.11 3.92 22.56
C TRP A 202 -9.95 5.18 22.78
N ASN A 203 -10.70 5.55 21.74
CA ASN A 203 -11.63 6.65 21.78
C ASN A 203 -12.85 6.32 20.91
N PRO A 204 -13.99 5.93 21.53
CA PRO A 204 -15.18 5.49 20.79
C PRO A 204 -15.89 6.62 20.02
N ASP A 205 -15.53 7.88 20.25
CA ASP A 205 -16.10 9.01 19.52
C ASP A 205 -15.26 9.41 18.30
N LYS A 206 -13.98 9.04 18.30
CA LYS A 206 -13.06 9.29 17.16
C LYS A 206 -12.87 8.06 16.27
N PHE A 207 -12.99 6.84 16.81
CA PHE A 207 -12.76 5.61 16.05
C PHE A 207 -13.69 5.46 14.83
N TYR A 208 -13.15 4.97 13.72
CA TYR A 208 -13.91 4.76 12.48
C TYR A 208 -14.70 3.44 12.53
N TRP A 209 -15.92 3.53 13.05
CA TRP A 209 -16.78 2.37 13.32
C TRP A 209 -17.18 1.51 12.12
N HIS A 210 -17.07 2.02 10.89
CA HIS A 210 -17.33 1.22 9.70
C HIS A 210 -16.45 -0.04 9.63
N ASP A 211 -15.22 0.08 10.16
CA ASP A 211 -14.23 -1.00 10.24
C ASP A 211 -14.07 -1.55 11.67
N ALA A 212 -15.10 -1.43 12.52
CA ALA A 212 -15.08 -1.96 13.88
C ALA A 212 -14.91 -3.49 13.95
N TRP A 213 -15.09 -4.21 12.84
CA TRP A 213 -14.75 -5.62 12.73
C TRP A 213 -13.28 -5.92 13.09
N THR A 214 -12.39 -4.93 12.89
CA THR A 214 -10.97 -5.03 13.29
C THR A 214 -10.80 -5.16 14.81
N LEU A 215 -11.68 -4.54 15.61
CA LEU A 215 -11.67 -4.68 17.08
C LEU A 215 -12.02 -6.12 17.50
N ALA A 216 -13.04 -6.70 16.86
CA ALA A 216 -13.43 -8.09 17.11
C ALA A 216 -12.30 -9.06 16.75
N HIS A 217 -11.63 -8.83 15.63
CA HIS A 217 -10.55 -9.71 15.16
C HIS A 217 -9.29 -9.64 16.01
N TYR A 218 -8.83 -8.42 16.33
CA TYR A 218 -7.49 -8.20 16.89
C TYR A 218 -7.47 -7.90 18.39
N CYS A 219 -8.58 -7.43 18.97
CA CYS A 219 -8.69 -7.14 20.40
C CYS A 219 -9.95 -7.79 21.03
N PRO A 220 -10.23 -9.09 20.80
CA PRO A 220 -11.42 -9.75 21.34
C PRO A 220 -11.43 -9.81 22.88
N GLU A 221 -10.28 -9.84 23.53
CA GLU A 221 -10.16 -9.84 25.00
C GLU A 221 -10.58 -8.52 25.64
N LEU A 222 -10.68 -7.44 24.85
CA LEU A 222 -11.12 -6.12 25.29
C LEU A 222 -12.59 -5.84 24.92
N PHE A 223 -13.35 -6.87 24.56
CA PHE A 223 -14.74 -6.77 24.11
C PHE A 223 -15.61 -5.90 25.01
N ASP A 224 -15.53 -6.08 26.33
CA ASP A 224 -16.32 -5.32 27.31
C ASP A 224 -16.02 -3.81 27.35
N ILE A 225 -14.89 -3.38 26.77
CA ILE A 225 -14.49 -1.98 26.72
C ILE A 225 -14.96 -1.32 25.43
N TRP A 226 -14.84 -2.01 24.30
CA TRP A 226 -15.12 -1.43 22.99
C TRP A 226 -16.51 -1.72 22.45
N TRP A 227 -17.23 -2.69 23.00
CA TRP A 227 -18.51 -3.11 22.46
C TRP A 227 -19.57 -1.99 22.53
N ASP A 228 -20.11 -1.64 21.37
CA ASP A 228 -21.27 -0.75 21.22
C ASP A 228 -22.12 -1.26 20.06
N ALA A 229 -23.26 -1.88 20.38
CA ALA A 229 -24.15 -2.49 19.40
C ALA A 229 -24.74 -1.48 18.40
N ASP A 230 -24.90 -0.21 18.80
CA ASP A 230 -25.48 0.84 17.96
C ASP A 230 -24.46 1.43 16.99
N LYS A 231 -23.19 1.41 17.36
CA LYS A 231 -22.09 1.89 16.49
C LYS A 231 -21.47 0.78 15.64
N TYR A 232 -21.54 -0.48 16.04
CA TYR A 232 -20.86 -1.58 15.35
C TYR A 232 -21.30 -1.76 13.89
N GLY A 233 -20.34 -1.96 12.99
CA GLY A 233 -20.56 -2.19 11.57
C GLY A 233 -21.08 -3.58 11.24
N TRP A 234 -22.32 -3.90 11.62
CA TRP A 234 -22.94 -5.23 11.47
C TRP A 234 -22.80 -5.86 10.08
N TYR A 235 -22.96 -5.06 9.03
CA TYR A 235 -22.90 -5.55 7.66
C TYR A 235 -21.54 -6.18 7.31
N ASN A 236 -20.44 -5.59 7.76
CA ASN A 236 -19.09 -6.07 7.49
C ASN A 236 -18.51 -6.93 8.62
N GLY A 237 -18.98 -6.77 9.86
CA GLY A 237 -18.36 -7.35 11.05
C GLY A 237 -19.11 -8.51 11.72
N SER A 238 -20.26 -8.94 11.18
CA SER A 238 -21.07 -10.00 11.80
C SER A 238 -20.35 -11.35 11.87
N ALA A 239 -19.58 -11.70 10.85
CA ALA A 239 -18.82 -12.95 10.84
C ALA A 239 -17.70 -12.92 11.89
N GLU A 240 -17.04 -11.78 12.06
CA GLU A 240 -15.94 -11.55 12.99
C GLU A 240 -16.40 -11.65 14.44
N LEU A 241 -17.58 -11.14 14.79
CA LEU A 241 -18.17 -11.35 16.12
C LEU A 241 -18.39 -12.83 16.42
N ALA A 242 -18.95 -13.56 15.45
CA ALA A 242 -19.18 -15.00 15.61
C ALA A 242 -17.85 -15.76 15.74
N GLN A 243 -16.84 -15.39 14.96
CA GLN A 243 -15.56 -16.08 14.93
C GLN A 243 -14.69 -15.80 16.15
N TYR A 244 -14.52 -14.53 16.50
CA TYR A 244 -13.53 -14.08 17.49
C TYR A 244 -14.14 -13.71 18.84
N CYS A 245 -15.43 -13.34 18.88
CA CYS A 245 -16.15 -12.95 20.09
C CYS A 245 -17.24 -13.97 20.47
N SER A 246 -17.08 -15.25 20.11
CA SER A 246 -18.07 -16.29 20.42
C SER A 246 -18.29 -16.52 21.92
N ASN A 247 -17.31 -16.21 22.77
CA ASN A 247 -17.45 -16.30 24.23
C ASN A 247 -18.42 -15.24 24.79
N ASP A 248 -18.59 -14.12 24.09
CA ASP A 248 -19.48 -13.02 24.44
C ASP A 248 -20.79 -13.04 23.64
N PHE A 249 -21.15 -14.20 23.06
CA PHE A 249 -22.32 -14.39 22.20
C PHE A 249 -23.60 -13.75 22.78
N ASP A 250 -23.86 -13.96 24.07
CA ASP A 250 -25.06 -13.46 24.73
C ASP A 250 -25.10 -11.93 24.90
N LYS A 251 -23.96 -11.24 24.74
CA LYS A 251 -23.87 -9.78 24.80
C LYS A 251 -24.09 -9.14 23.44
N TRP A 252 -23.56 -9.75 22.38
CA TRP A 252 -23.65 -9.16 21.04
C TRP A 252 -24.77 -9.71 20.18
N PHE A 253 -25.23 -10.95 20.35
CA PHE A 253 -26.13 -11.51 19.34
C PHE A 253 -27.50 -10.80 19.30
N ASP A 254 -27.75 -10.11 18.18
CA ASP A 254 -29.03 -9.49 17.83
C ASP A 254 -29.48 -10.02 16.46
N PRO A 255 -30.54 -10.84 16.38
CA PRO A 255 -30.99 -11.44 15.14
C PRO A 255 -31.57 -10.44 14.14
N ASP A 256 -31.92 -9.22 14.55
CA ASP A 256 -32.44 -8.18 13.65
C ASP A 256 -31.32 -7.32 13.07
N ARG A 257 -30.15 -7.28 13.71
CA ARG A 257 -28.96 -6.56 13.20
C ARG A 257 -27.95 -7.46 12.50
N TYR A 258 -27.92 -8.75 12.83
CA TYR A 258 -26.96 -9.70 12.26
C TYR A 258 -27.07 -9.79 10.74
N ASN A 259 -25.92 -9.78 10.04
CA ASN A 259 -25.90 -9.94 8.58
C ASN A 259 -26.05 -11.40 8.18
N TRP A 260 -27.27 -11.91 8.18
CA TRP A 260 -27.59 -13.29 7.81
C TRP A 260 -27.13 -13.67 6.41
N ASP A 261 -27.36 -12.81 5.42
CA ASP A 261 -27.07 -13.10 4.01
C ASP A 261 -25.58 -13.41 3.77
N ARG A 262 -24.69 -12.71 4.46
CA ARG A 262 -23.24 -12.88 4.29
C ARG A 262 -22.56 -13.70 5.39
N SER A 263 -23.14 -13.74 6.58
CA SER A 263 -22.45 -14.23 7.78
C SER A 263 -23.11 -15.42 8.46
N SER A 264 -24.27 -15.91 7.99
CA SER A 264 -24.93 -17.07 8.62
C SER A 264 -24.02 -18.30 8.79
N TRP A 265 -23.08 -18.52 7.87
CA TRP A 265 -22.10 -19.60 7.97
C TRP A 265 -21.25 -19.52 9.25
N ALA A 266 -20.93 -18.31 9.73
CA ALA A 266 -20.08 -18.09 10.89
C ALA A 266 -20.77 -18.50 12.19
N LEU A 267 -22.10 -18.27 12.30
CA LEU A 267 -22.90 -18.78 13.42
C LEU A 267 -22.86 -20.31 13.49
N ALA A 268 -23.05 -20.97 12.34
CA ALA A 268 -23.02 -22.42 12.27
C ALA A 268 -21.65 -22.99 12.64
N GLN A 269 -20.56 -22.35 12.21
CA GLN A 269 -19.20 -22.83 12.45
C GLN A 269 -18.69 -22.54 13.87
N TYR A 270 -18.85 -21.30 14.34
CA TYR A 270 -18.18 -20.82 15.55
C TYR A 270 -19.12 -20.65 16.75
N CYS A 271 -20.44 -20.61 16.51
CA CYS A 271 -21.46 -20.45 17.56
C CYS A 271 -22.41 -21.66 17.60
N SER A 272 -22.00 -22.84 17.14
CA SER A 272 -22.84 -24.05 17.12
C SER A 272 -23.35 -24.48 18.51
N GLN A 273 -22.64 -24.12 19.58
CA GLN A 273 -23.06 -24.34 20.96
C GLN A 273 -24.28 -23.49 21.35
N TYR A 274 -24.54 -22.38 20.65
CA TYR A 274 -25.67 -21.48 20.86
C TYR A 274 -26.78 -21.67 19.82
N PHE A 275 -26.80 -22.79 19.08
CA PHE A 275 -27.75 -23.04 17.98
C PHE A 275 -29.19 -22.72 18.34
N ASP A 276 -29.66 -23.12 19.52
CA ASP A 276 -31.04 -22.91 19.94
C ASP A 276 -31.40 -21.43 20.14
N LYS A 277 -30.41 -20.54 20.25
CA LYS A 277 -30.60 -19.08 20.39
C LYS A 277 -30.65 -18.36 19.04
N TRP A 278 -29.82 -18.78 18.09
CA TRP A 278 -29.73 -18.10 16.79
C TRP A 278 -30.48 -18.80 15.66
N TRP A 279 -30.85 -20.07 15.80
CA TRP A 279 -31.48 -20.79 14.69
C TRP A 279 -32.83 -20.17 14.30
N ASP A 280 -32.88 -19.65 13.08
CA ASP A 280 -34.08 -19.11 12.44
C ASP A 280 -34.06 -19.55 10.96
N PRO A 281 -34.95 -20.48 10.55
CA PRO A 281 -34.97 -20.97 9.17
C PRO A 281 -35.39 -19.91 8.15
N ASP A 282 -36.08 -18.85 8.57
CA ASP A 282 -36.53 -17.77 7.67
C ASP A 282 -35.42 -16.74 7.44
N LYS A 283 -34.45 -16.64 8.37
CA LYS A 283 -33.31 -15.72 8.26
C LYS A 283 -32.04 -16.38 7.75
N PHE A 284 -31.77 -17.65 8.10
CA PHE A 284 -30.52 -18.32 7.75
C PHE A 284 -30.34 -18.43 6.23
N SER A 285 -29.20 -17.96 5.70
CA SER A 285 -28.93 -17.97 4.26
C SER A 285 -28.74 -19.40 3.71
N PRO A 286 -29.59 -19.87 2.78
CA PRO A 286 -29.50 -21.23 2.24
C PRO A 286 -28.19 -21.52 1.50
N ALA A 287 -27.50 -20.49 1.01
CA ALA A 287 -26.18 -20.61 0.39
C ALA A 287 -25.13 -21.26 1.32
N TYR A 288 -25.39 -21.28 2.63
CA TYR A 288 -24.48 -21.82 3.64
C TYR A 288 -25.00 -23.09 4.33
N ILE A 289 -25.97 -23.80 3.77
CA ILE A 289 -26.50 -25.06 4.34
C ILE A 289 -25.37 -26.07 4.65
N TYR A 290 -24.34 -26.15 3.81
CA TYR A 290 -23.19 -27.03 4.04
C TYR A 290 -22.53 -26.83 5.43
N TYR A 291 -22.52 -25.61 5.96
CA TYR A 291 -21.98 -25.33 7.29
C TYR A 291 -22.86 -25.91 8.40
N LEU A 292 -24.19 -25.97 8.22
CA LEU A 292 -25.10 -26.65 9.15
C LEU A 292 -24.84 -28.15 9.17
N GLU A 293 -24.61 -28.76 8.00
CA GLU A 293 -24.31 -30.20 7.91
C GLU A 293 -23.00 -30.53 8.61
N LYS A 294 -21.98 -29.71 8.40
CA LYS A 294 -20.64 -29.93 8.91
C LYS A 294 -20.52 -29.65 10.41
N TYR A 295 -21.10 -28.57 10.89
CA TYR A 295 -20.86 -28.06 12.25
C TYR A 295 -22.08 -28.18 13.17
N CYS A 296 -23.29 -28.32 12.64
CA CYS A 296 -24.54 -28.40 13.39
C CYS A 296 -25.26 -29.75 13.22
N ALA A 297 -24.51 -30.84 12.99
CA ALA A 297 -25.07 -32.18 12.77
C ALA A 297 -25.97 -32.67 13.92
N LYS A 298 -25.68 -32.24 15.17
CA LYS A 298 -26.49 -32.59 16.35
C LYS A 298 -27.90 -31.99 16.35
N TYR A 299 -28.16 -31.00 15.49
CA TYR A 299 -29.46 -30.32 15.33
C TYR A 299 -30.10 -30.60 13.97
N LYS A 300 -29.71 -31.70 13.31
CA LYS A 300 -30.17 -32.03 11.95
C LYS A 300 -31.68 -32.04 11.81
N ASP A 301 -32.38 -32.51 12.83
CA ASP A 301 -33.85 -32.52 12.90
C ASP A 301 -34.47 -31.12 12.77
N LYS A 302 -33.77 -30.07 13.19
CA LYS A 302 -34.26 -28.68 13.14
C LYS A 302 -34.04 -28.01 11.79
N TRP A 303 -32.91 -28.27 11.13
CA TRP A 303 -32.55 -27.58 9.88
C TRP A 303 -32.80 -28.39 8.61
N LEU A 304 -33.08 -29.69 8.70
CA LEU A 304 -33.29 -30.55 7.52
C LEU A 304 -34.43 -30.05 6.61
N GLY A 305 -35.48 -29.46 7.18
CA GLY A 305 -36.60 -28.89 6.42
C GLY A 305 -36.16 -27.78 5.46
N LEU A 306 -35.30 -26.87 5.92
CA LEU A 306 -34.74 -25.78 5.11
C LEU A 306 -33.93 -26.33 3.94
N LYS A 307 -33.11 -27.36 4.18
CA LYS A 307 -32.32 -28.02 3.14
C LYS A 307 -33.20 -28.64 2.05
N LEU A 308 -34.19 -29.45 2.45
CA LEU A 308 -35.08 -30.11 1.50
C LEU A 308 -35.85 -29.09 0.65
N TYR A 309 -36.29 -27.99 1.28
CA TYR A 309 -36.94 -26.90 0.54
C TYR A 309 -36.01 -26.27 -0.50
N TYR A 310 -34.76 -25.94 -0.10
CA TYR A 310 -33.78 -25.34 -1.00
C TYR A 310 -33.42 -26.27 -2.17
N ASP A 311 -33.08 -27.54 -1.89
CA ASP A 311 -32.72 -28.55 -2.89
C ASP A 311 -33.84 -28.80 -3.93
N LEU A 312 -35.11 -28.59 -3.54
CA LEU A 312 -36.26 -28.72 -4.45
C LEU A 312 -36.57 -27.44 -5.23
N SER A 313 -36.02 -26.30 -4.80
CA SER A 313 -36.29 -24.98 -5.39
C SER A 313 -35.26 -24.52 -6.42
N THR A 314 -34.09 -25.17 -6.46
CA THR A 314 -32.98 -24.96 -7.41
C THR A 314 -32.96 -26.04 -8.47
#